data_AF-A0A1Q7IV78-F1
#
_entry.id   AF-A0A1Q7IV78-F1
#
_cell.length_a   1.000
_cell.length_b   1.000
_cell.length_c   1.000
_cell.angle_alpha   90.00
_cell.angle_beta   90.00
_cell.angle_gamma   90.00
#
_symmetry.space_group_name_H-M   'P 1'
#
loop_
_entity.id
_entity.type
_entity.pdbx_description
1 polymer ?
#
loop_
_entity_poly.entity_id
_entity_poly.type
_entity_poly.pdbx_seq_one_letter_code
_entity_poly.pdbx_strand_id
1 'polypeptide(L)'
;MSDALLDQLASSQQLLIAMTQLIADDAPDRVGAWTLRDIAAHLATTEKECFEPRIRAMAAGERPEFEYYSNDERDFDGITLRDSLTEWTETRARLIDFVRGLSEEERARVGIHKKFGELTVDGYLRIALEHDQDHLVSLERLATEAAR
;
A
#
# COMPACT_ATOMS: atom_id res chain seq x y z
N MET A 1 5.04 18.41 10.48
CA MET A 1 5.69 17.09 10.17
C MET A 1 5.75 16.94 8.64
N SER A 2 6.87 16.51 8.02
CA SER A 2 7.19 16.91 6.62
C SER A 2 6.51 16.08 5.51
N ASP A 3 6.32 16.73 4.35
CA ASP A 3 5.85 16.12 3.10
C ASP A 3 6.72 14.95 2.61
N ALA A 4 7.90 14.75 3.19
CA ALA A 4 8.82 13.69 2.80
C ALA A 4 8.21 12.28 2.95
N LEU A 5 7.33 12.05 3.93
CA LEU A 5 6.65 10.75 4.06
C LEU A 5 5.69 10.49 2.87
N LEU A 6 4.99 11.53 2.41
CA LEU A 6 4.09 11.43 1.26
C LEU A 6 4.90 11.22 -0.02
N ASP A 7 6.03 11.92 -0.16
CA ASP A 7 6.94 11.74 -1.31
C ASP A 7 7.57 10.34 -1.33
N GLN A 8 7.89 9.79 -0.16
CA GLN A 8 8.37 8.41 -0.02
C GLN A 8 7.31 7.40 -0.45
N LEU A 9 6.05 7.59 -0.07
CA LEU A 9 4.93 6.74 -0.50
C LEU A 9 4.66 6.82 -2.01
N ALA A 10 4.79 8.00 -2.60
CA ALA A 10 4.68 8.15 -4.05
C ALA A 10 5.85 7.42 -4.75
N SER A 11 7.06 7.59 -4.24
CA SER A 11 8.27 7.00 -4.81
C SER A 11 8.30 5.47 -4.68
N SER A 12 7.89 4.92 -3.53
CA SER A 12 7.82 3.47 -3.31
C SER A 12 6.81 2.81 -4.24
N GLN A 13 5.64 3.43 -4.44
CA GLN A 13 4.65 2.95 -5.41
C GLN A 13 5.21 2.95 -6.83
N GLN A 14 5.85 4.04 -7.27
CA GLN A 14 6.44 4.11 -8.60
C GLN A 14 7.50 3.03 -8.83
N LEU A 15 8.35 2.78 -7.83
CA LEU A 15 9.36 1.72 -7.89
C LEU A 15 8.72 0.33 -7.97
N LEU A 16 7.69 0.05 -7.15
CA LEU A 16 6.95 -1.21 -7.18
C LEU A 16 6.31 -1.47 -8.55
N ILE A 17 5.68 -0.44 -9.13
CA ILE A 17 5.08 -0.52 -10.48
C ILE A 17 6.16 -0.87 -11.51
N ALA A 18 7.28 -0.14 -11.49
CA ALA A 18 8.36 -0.35 -12.47
C ALA A 18 9.00 -1.73 -12.35
N MET A 19 9.30 -2.20 -11.13
CA MET A 19 9.85 -3.54 -10.90
C MET A 19 8.88 -4.63 -11.32
N THR A 20 7.59 -4.46 -10.99
CA THR A 20 6.56 -5.44 -11.35
C THR A 20 6.40 -5.57 -12.86
N GLN A 21 6.42 -4.45 -13.59
CA GLN A 21 6.35 -4.45 -15.05
C GLN A 21 7.58 -5.11 -15.68
N LEU A 22 8.78 -4.79 -15.17
CA LEU A 22 10.03 -5.39 -15.66
C LEU A 22 10.03 -6.92 -15.50
N ILE A 23 9.68 -7.42 -14.32
CA ILE A 23 9.67 -8.88 -14.06
C ILE A 23 8.57 -9.57 -14.89
N ALA A 24 7.40 -8.95 -15.01
CA ALA A 24 6.29 -9.52 -15.77
C ALA A 24 6.59 -9.67 -17.27
N ASP A 25 7.44 -8.81 -17.83
CA ASP A 25 7.90 -8.90 -19.22
C ASP A 25 8.89 -10.06 -19.44
N ASP A 26 9.62 -10.49 -18.40
CA ASP A 26 10.66 -11.52 -18.47
C ASP A 26 10.14 -12.96 -18.19
N ALA A 27 9.17 -13.16 -17.27
CA ALA A 27 8.56 -14.48 -16.99
C ALA A 27 7.28 -14.38 -16.10
N PRO A 28 6.40 -15.42 -16.06
CA PRO A 28 5.29 -15.48 -15.11
C PRO A 28 5.79 -15.88 -13.71
N ASP A 29 6.53 -14.99 -13.07
CA ASP A 29 7.14 -15.23 -11.77
C ASP A 29 6.12 -15.13 -10.61
N ARG A 30 6.41 -15.89 -9.54
CA ARG A 30 5.58 -15.96 -8.32
C ARG A 30 6.41 -15.61 -7.09
N VAL A 31 5.88 -14.77 -6.20
CA VAL A 31 6.40 -14.64 -4.83
C VAL A 31 5.64 -15.64 -3.94
N GLY A 32 6.27 -16.78 -3.64
CA GLY A 32 5.61 -17.84 -2.89
C GLY A 32 4.35 -18.33 -3.59
N ALA A 33 3.19 -18.19 -2.95
CA ALA A 33 1.90 -18.60 -3.51
C ALA A 33 1.30 -17.59 -4.49
N TRP A 34 1.81 -16.36 -4.56
CA TRP A 34 1.17 -15.27 -5.30
C TRP A 34 1.89 -14.95 -6.61
N THR A 35 1.12 -14.76 -7.68
CA THR A 35 1.63 -14.21 -8.93
C THR A 35 1.86 -12.69 -8.80
N LEU A 36 2.61 -12.09 -9.72
CA LEU A 36 2.74 -10.62 -9.78
C LEU A 36 1.39 -9.89 -9.91
N ARG A 37 0.41 -10.51 -10.57
CA ARG A 37 -0.96 -10.02 -10.65
C ARG A 37 -1.62 -10.00 -9.28
N ASP A 38 -1.46 -11.06 -8.49
CA ASP A 38 -2.04 -11.18 -7.15
C ASP A 38 -1.41 -10.13 -6.20
N ILE A 39 -0.10 -9.90 -6.31
CA ILE A 39 0.59 -8.84 -5.55
C ILE A 39 0.05 -7.47 -5.91
N ALA A 40 -0.08 -7.16 -7.21
CA ALA A 40 -0.63 -5.87 -7.63
C ALA A 40 -2.09 -5.69 -7.16
N ALA A 41 -2.91 -6.74 -7.27
CA ALA A 41 -4.30 -6.72 -6.80
C ALA A 41 -4.37 -6.54 -5.28
N HIS A 42 -3.50 -7.21 -4.53
CA HIS A 42 -3.35 -7.06 -3.09
C HIS A 42 -2.97 -5.63 -2.68
N LEU A 43 -2.01 -5.01 -3.36
CA LEU A 43 -1.59 -3.62 -3.10
C LEU A 43 -2.73 -2.63 -3.34
N ALA A 44 -3.38 -2.74 -4.50
CA ALA A 44 -4.54 -1.90 -4.85
C ALA A 44 -5.68 -2.03 -3.83
N THR A 45 -6.00 -3.27 -3.49
CA THR A 45 -7.06 -3.61 -2.55
C THR A 45 -6.75 -3.11 -1.14
N THR A 46 -5.53 -3.31 -0.66
CA THR A 46 -5.10 -2.85 0.68
C THR A 46 -5.13 -1.33 0.76
N GLU A 47 -4.69 -0.62 -0.28
CA GLU A 47 -4.79 0.83 -0.32
C GLU A 47 -6.24 1.31 -0.18
N LYS A 48 -7.13 0.75 -1.01
CA LYS A 48 -8.53 1.18 -1.15
C LYS A 48 -9.41 0.79 0.02
N GLU A 49 -9.26 -0.40 0.55
CA GLU A 49 -10.17 -0.96 1.55
C GLU A 49 -9.61 -0.87 2.97
N CYS A 50 -8.29 -0.73 3.13
CA CYS A 50 -7.64 -0.66 4.43
C CYS A 50 -7.07 0.74 4.69
N PHE A 51 -6.05 1.18 3.95
CA PHE A 51 -5.34 2.42 4.29
C PHE A 51 -6.20 3.67 4.13
N GLU A 52 -6.77 3.90 2.94
CA GLU A 52 -7.55 5.10 2.64
C GLU A 52 -8.74 5.31 3.62
N PRO A 53 -9.67 4.37 3.81
CA PRO A 53 -10.84 4.60 4.65
C PRO A 53 -10.47 4.79 6.12
N ARG A 54 -9.47 4.05 6.64
CA ARG A 54 -9.00 4.21 8.02
C ARG A 54 -8.34 5.57 8.23
N ILE A 55 -7.51 6.03 7.28
CA ILE A 55 -6.90 7.36 7.34
C ILE A 55 -7.94 8.47 7.32
N ARG A 56 -8.95 8.36 6.45
CA ARG A 56 -10.05 9.32 6.39
C ARG A 56 -10.83 9.38 7.71
N ALA A 57 -11.18 8.23 8.29
CA ALA A 57 -11.89 8.17 9.57
C ALA A 57 -11.06 8.73 10.74
N MET A 58 -9.77 8.41 10.81
CA MET A 58 -8.86 9.00 11.81
C MET A 58 -8.77 10.52 11.64
N ALA A 59 -8.52 11.01 10.42
CA ALA A 59 -8.44 12.43 10.12
C ALA A 59 -9.75 13.17 10.41
N ALA A 60 -10.91 12.51 10.30
CA ALA A 60 -12.22 13.06 10.68
C ALA A 60 -12.46 13.10 12.20
N GLY A 61 -11.55 12.51 13.01
CA GLY A 61 -11.67 12.48 14.47
C GLY A 61 -12.56 11.37 15.01
N GLU A 62 -12.91 10.38 14.18
CA GLU A 62 -13.82 9.29 14.55
C GLU A 62 -13.19 8.27 15.51
N ARG A 63 -11.86 8.28 15.63
CA ARG A 63 -11.09 7.33 16.45
C ARG A 63 -11.46 5.87 16.19
N PRO A 64 -11.36 5.40 14.93
CA PRO A 64 -11.79 4.06 14.55
C PRO A 64 -10.95 2.98 15.25
N GLU A 65 -11.60 1.90 15.65
CA GLU A 65 -10.94 0.67 16.11
C GLU A 65 -10.87 -0.33 14.96
N PHE A 66 -9.69 -0.90 14.73
CA PHE A 66 -9.48 -1.81 13.61
C PHE A 66 -8.42 -2.87 13.91
N GLU A 67 -8.43 -3.93 13.12
CA GLU A 67 -7.49 -5.04 13.22
C GLU A 67 -6.68 -5.22 11.95
N TYR A 68 -5.82 -6.24 11.97
CA TYR A 68 -5.01 -6.61 10.82
C TYR A 68 -5.91 -6.86 9.61
N TYR A 69 -5.49 -6.34 8.46
CA TYR A 69 -6.18 -6.55 7.20
C TYR A 69 -5.40 -7.59 6.40
N SER A 70 -6.07 -8.67 5.98
CA SER A 70 -5.47 -9.74 5.18
C SER A 70 -6.25 -9.96 3.90
N ASN A 71 -5.52 -10.28 2.84
CA ASN A 71 -6.06 -10.76 1.56
C ASN A 71 -5.72 -12.24 1.32
N ASP A 72 -5.25 -12.99 2.32
CA ASP A 72 -4.76 -14.37 2.13
C ASP A 72 -5.82 -15.32 1.58
N GLU A 73 -7.09 -15.09 1.92
CA GLU A 73 -8.24 -15.88 1.44
C GLU A 73 -8.96 -15.22 0.25
N ARG A 74 -8.44 -14.09 -0.25
CA ARG A 74 -9.08 -13.34 -1.33
C ARG A 74 -8.74 -13.94 -2.68
N ASP A 75 -9.79 -14.18 -3.46
CA ASP A 75 -9.65 -14.55 -4.86
C ASP A 75 -9.52 -13.29 -5.73
N PHE A 76 -8.44 -13.21 -6.49
CA PHE A 76 -8.15 -12.14 -7.43
C PHE A 76 -8.36 -12.58 -8.90
N ASP A 77 -9.05 -13.70 -9.13
CA ASP A 77 -9.40 -14.17 -10.46
C ASP A 77 -10.14 -13.10 -11.27
N GLY A 78 -9.73 -12.96 -12.53
CA GLY A 78 -10.30 -11.98 -13.46
C GLY A 78 -9.80 -10.55 -13.30
N ILE A 79 -9.04 -10.21 -12.25
CA ILE A 79 -8.41 -8.90 -12.11
C ILE A 79 -7.13 -8.88 -12.93
N THR A 80 -6.90 -7.84 -13.73
CA THR A 80 -5.67 -7.74 -14.53
C THR A 80 -4.58 -6.97 -13.78
N LEU A 81 -3.31 -7.29 -14.09
CA LEU A 81 -2.17 -6.55 -13.55
C LEU A 81 -2.31 -5.04 -13.83
N ARG A 82 -2.68 -4.67 -15.06
CA ARG A 82 -2.85 -3.27 -15.47
C ARG A 82 -3.93 -2.56 -14.64
N ASP A 83 -5.08 -3.18 -14.45
CA ASP A 83 -6.19 -2.57 -13.72
C ASP A 83 -5.81 -2.37 -12.25
N SER A 84 -5.16 -3.38 -11.65
CA SER A 84 -4.66 -3.25 -10.27
C SER A 84 -3.66 -2.11 -10.10
N LEU A 85 -2.65 -2.01 -10.98
CA LEU A 85 -1.66 -0.93 -10.88
C LEU A 85 -2.30 0.45 -11.12
N THR A 86 -3.31 0.53 -12.00
CA THR A 86 -4.06 1.76 -12.25
C THR A 86 -4.88 2.16 -11.02
N GLU A 87 -5.68 1.26 -10.47
CA GLU A 87 -6.48 1.51 -9.26
C GLU A 87 -5.59 1.92 -8.08
N TRP A 88 -4.45 1.24 -7.90
CA TRP A 88 -3.53 1.58 -6.83
C TRP A 88 -2.94 2.97 -7.00
N THR A 89 -2.51 3.32 -8.22
CA THR A 89 -1.98 4.66 -8.55
C THR A 89 -3.00 5.75 -8.25
N GLU A 90 -4.23 5.57 -8.72
CA GLU A 90 -5.29 6.56 -8.52
C GLU A 90 -5.67 6.70 -7.04
N THR A 91 -5.75 5.58 -6.31
CA THR A 91 -6.10 5.58 -4.88
C THR A 91 -5.03 6.24 -4.04
N ARG A 92 -3.75 5.90 -4.26
CA ARG A 92 -2.62 6.52 -3.56
C ARG A 92 -2.52 8.01 -3.85
N ALA A 93 -2.73 8.44 -5.09
CA ALA A 93 -2.74 9.85 -5.46
C ALA A 93 -3.83 10.63 -4.69
N ARG A 94 -5.07 10.11 -4.66
CA ARG A 94 -6.18 10.72 -3.90
C ARG A 94 -5.90 10.75 -2.40
N LEU A 95 -5.28 9.71 -1.86
CA LEU A 95 -4.92 9.65 -0.44
C LEU A 95 -3.84 10.68 -0.10
N ILE A 96 -2.78 10.77 -0.91
CA ILE A 96 -1.70 11.74 -0.74
C ILE A 96 -2.25 13.18 -0.80
N ASP A 97 -3.07 13.49 -1.80
CA ASP A 97 -3.67 14.82 -1.94
C ASP A 97 -4.59 15.16 -0.77
N PHE A 98 -5.37 14.18 -0.28
CA PHE A 98 -6.17 14.34 0.92
C PHE A 98 -5.30 14.67 2.14
N VAL A 99 -4.26 13.88 2.42
CA VAL A 99 -3.40 14.08 3.60
C VAL A 99 -2.60 15.37 3.50
N ARG A 100 -2.15 15.76 2.31
CA ARG A 100 -1.46 17.03 2.08
C ARG A 100 -2.35 18.24 2.40
N GLY A 101 -3.66 18.09 2.27
CA GLY A 101 -4.64 19.11 2.63
C GLY A 101 -4.99 19.19 4.13
N LEU A 102 -4.54 18.22 4.94
CA LEU A 102 -4.85 18.18 6.38
C LEU A 102 -3.96 19.12 7.19
N SER A 103 -4.53 19.70 8.24
CA SER A 103 -3.78 20.40 9.29
C SER A 103 -2.91 19.45 10.12
N GLU A 104 -1.95 20.01 10.85
CA GLU A 104 -1.12 19.20 11.77
C GLU A 104 -1.96 18.52 12.87
N GLU A 105 -3.04 19.17 13.33
CA GLU A 105 -3.96 18.60 14.31
C GLU A 105 -4.71 17.40 13.73
N GLU A 106 -5.23 17.51 12.51
CA GLU A 106 -5.92 16.42 11.82
C GLU A 106 -5.00 15.22 11.58
N ARG A 107 -3.73 15.47 11.21
CA ARG A 107 -2.71 14.42 11.05
C ARG A 107 -2.29 13.77 12.37
N ALA A 108 -2.45 14.47 13.48
CA ALA A 108 -2.20 13.95 14.82
C ALA A 108 -3.38 13.15 15.39
N ARG A 109 -4.56 13.17 14.76
CA ARG A 109 -5.71 12.35 15.19
C ARG A 109 -5.41 10.88 15.07
N VAL A 110 -6.00 10.11 15.99
CA VAL A 110 -5.65 8.70 16.22
C VAL A 110 -6.77 7.75 15.85
N GLY A 111 -6.40 6.54 15.46
CA GLY A 111 -7.23 5.34 15.51
C GLY A 111 -6.57 4.28 16.41
N ILE A 112 -7.27 3.20 16.72
CA ILE A 112 -6.80 2.14 17.62
C ILE A 112 -6.65 0.84 16.83
N HIS A 113 -5.41 0.42 16.60
CA HIS A 113 -5.11 -0.89 16.05
C HIS A 113 -5.04 -1.93 17.17
N LYS A 114 -5.78 -3.05 17.08
CA LYS A 114 -5.82 -4.09 18.14
C LYS A 114 -4.44 -4.57 18.61
N LYS A 115 -3.45 -4.62 17.71
CA LYS A 115 -2.06 -5.05 18.02
C LYS A 115 -1.12 -3.90 18.39
N PHE A 116 -1.28 -2.74 17.75
CA PHE A 116 -0.29 -1.66 17.82
C PHE A 116 -0.71 -0.53 18.78
N GLY A 117 -1.94 -0.58 19.30
CA GLY A 117 -2.50 0.48 20.12
C GLY A 117 -2.86 1.69 19.28
N GLU A 118 -2.69 2.88 19.85
CA GLU A 118 -3.01 4.13 19.18
C GLU A 118 -2.02 4.44 18.05
N LEU A 119 -2.57 4.74 16.87
CA LEU A 119 -1.81 5.15 15.69
C LEU A 119 -2.38 6.48 15.19
N THR A 120 -1.51 7.46 14.94
CA THR A 120 -1.91 8.69 14.25
C THR A 120 -2.08 8.43 12.75
N VAL A 121 -2.67 9.38 12.02
CA VAL A 121 -2.68 9.35 10.54
C VAL A 121 -1.27 9.14 9.98
N ASP A 122 -0.30 9.93 10.44
CA ASP A 122 1.09 9.81 10.01
C ASP A 122 1.74 8.50 10.45
N GLY A 123 1.38 8.00 11.64
CA GLY A 123 1.82 6.69 12.10
C GLY A 123 1.32 5.57 11.19
N TYR A 124 0.08 5.67 10.70
CA TYR A 124 -0.50 4.65 9.84
C TYR A 124 0.01 4.75 8.39
N LEU A 125 0.31 5.95 7.89
CA LEU A 125 1.02 6.13 6.61
C LEU A 125 2.42 5.51 6.63
N ARG A 126 3.11 5.54 7.79
CA ARG A 126 4.39 4.84 7.93
C ARG A 126 4.24 3.33 7.80
N ILE A 127 3.16 2.75 8.35
CA ILE A 127 2.84 1.32 8.16
C ILE A 127 2.55 1.00 6.69
N ALA A 128 1.87 1.90 5.96
CA ALA A 128 1.70 1.75 4.52
C ALA A 128 3.04 1.76 3.75
N LEU A 129 3.97 2.64 4.15
CA LEU A 129 5.30 2.68 3.55
C LEU A 129 6.14 1.43 3.87
N GLU A 130 6.09 0.93 5.11
CA GLU A 130 6.73 -0.32 5.51
C GLU A 130 6.17 -1.51 4.70
N HIS A 131 4.86 -1.53 4.46
CA HIS A 131 4.21 -2.53 3.61
C HIS A 131 4.72 -2.49 2.16
N ASP A 132 4.82 -1.31 1.55
CA ASP A 132 5.42 -1.17 0.22
C ASP A 132 6.87 -1.71 0.21
N GLN A 133 7.66 -1.43 1.25
CA GLN A 133 9.06 -1.87 1.35
C GLN A 133 9.19 -3.40 1.46
N ASP A 134 8.31 -4.07 2.20
CA ASP A 134 8.30 -5.53 2.30
C ASP A 134 8.04 -6.20 0.93
N HIS A 135 7.17 -5.61 0.11
CA HIS A 135 6.94 -6.09 -1.26
C HIS A 135 8.12 -5.81 -2.18
N LEU A 136 8.78 -4.66 -2.06
CA LEU A 136 9.99 -4.35 -2.82
C LEU A 136 11.10 -5.36 -2.58
N VAL A 137 11.35 -5.72 -1.31
CA VAL A 137 12.33 -6.76 -0.95
C VAL A 137 11.98 -8.10 -1.60
N SER A 138 10.69 -8.43 -1.68
CA SER A 138 10.23 -9.67 -2.31
C SER A 138 10.45 -9.66 -3.84
N LEU A 139 10.20 -8.53 -4.50
CA LEU A 139 10.45 -8.38 -5.94
C LEU A 139 11.94 -8.37 -6.29
N GLU A 140 12.79 -7.74 -5.46
CA GLU A 140 14.24 -7.72 -5.67
C GLU A 140 14.83 -9.14 -5.65
N ARG A 141 14.34 -9.99 -4.74
CA ARG A 141 14.72 -11.41 -4.68
C ARG A 141 14.36 -12.14 -5.97
N LEU A 142 13.13 -11.94 -6.48
CA LEU A 142 12.72 -12.54 -7.75
C LEU A 142 13.58 -12.09 -8.93
N ALA A 143 13.82 -10.78 -9.07
CA ALA A 143 14.64 -10.25 -10.15
C ALA A 143 16.07 -10.81 -10.12
N THR A 144 16.64 -11.02 -8.92
CA THR A 144 17.98 -11.62 -8.76
C THR A 144 17.99 -13.11 -9.14
N GLU A 145 16.91 -13.83 -8.86
CA GLU A 145 16.77 -15.25 -9.22
C GLU A 145 16.59 -15.44 -10.73
N ALA A 146 15.84 -14.57 -11.40
CA ALA A 146 15.63 -14.59 -12.86
C ALA A 146 16.90 -14.25 -13.66
N ALA A 147 17.81 -13.45 -13.08
CA ALA A 147 19.07 -13.05 -13.72
C ALA A 147 20.20 -14.10 -13.64
N ARG A 148 19.96 -15.27 -13.04
CA ARG A 148 20.92 -16.38 -12.91
C ARG A 148 20.73 -17.44 -13.97
#